data_AF-R6VNW8-F1
#
_entry.id   AF-R6VNW8-F1
#
_cell.length_a   1.000
_cell.length_b   1.000
_cell.length_c   1.000
_cell.angle_alpha   90.00
_cell.angle_beta   90.00
_cell.angle_gamma   90.00
#
_symmetry.space_group_name_H-M   'P 1'
#
loop_
_entity.id
_entity.type
_entity.pdbx_description
1 polymer ?
#
loop_
_entity_poly.entity_id
_entity_poly.type
_entity_poly.pdbx_seq_one_letter_code
_entity_poly.pdbx_strand_id
1 'polypeptide(L)'
;MERKNYTVAIDLGSSSVVVAVGEKTAEGLLDVVCAVSKPVEGVHAGKIENIELVSRAVSDAVAEAEEQCGIHITEAYAGISGDFVRCARHTDHVFVYDPQNGVNRKDVDALFDRMRNVQAPDDESIMERVPQNYVVDDNQEVQNPVGSFGKKLSSTFNFILCLKTPMQRLEMALKRLGIKMLGVVPDALAAPESVLTPDEKEEGVAVVDLGGGVTDVAVYYRNVVRYIASIPMGASAINRDIRTMSVPEKHVESLKQKYGSAVAELASDDKLIRVNGRTAREAKDILLRNLATVIEARATDIVEFVQQEIRDSGFSGKLAYGIVLTGGSAKLKDLDELFRRLTGMDVRVALPEAGLTEVSKARVADPAYATVVGILLKGAEQGGCSFVERPAAPVTTTTVPHSVPAAELHRPGAAVPRQPGTPTAPRFGAPSVPHPVPPRPVHEPTPVEPTPVEPAPQPADEEPSEEPKPATPVAEPRRKRDWGSIFQKAIDKINGSFTHAEDEEI
;
A
#
# COMPACT_ATOMS: atom_id res chain seq x y z
N MET A 1 -23.26 7.30 30.86
CA MET A 1 -22.38 7.45 29.69
C MET A 1 -22.31 6.10 29.04
N GLU A 2 -22.76 6.00 27.78
CA GLU A 2 -22.52 4.79 27.00
C GLU A 2 -21.01 4.60 26.85
N ARG A 3 -20.54 3.38 27.10
CA ARG A 3 -19.13 3.02 26.93
C ARG A 3 -18.89 2.94 25.42
N LYS A 4 -18.38 4.02 24.82
CA LYS A 4 -18.01 4.01 23.40
C LYS A 4 -17.01 2.90 23.16
N ASN A 5 -17.19 2.12 22.11
CA ASN A 5 -16.33 0.98 21.79
C ASN A 5 -15.59 1.26 20.48
N TYR A 6 -14.53 2.06 20.57
CA TYR A 6 -13.75 2.45 19.41
C TYR A 6 -12.84 1.31 18.95
N THR A 7 -12.74 1.15 17.63
CA THR A 7 -11.71 0.37 16.95
C THR A 7 -10.76 1.34 16.28
N VAL A 8 -9.45 1.14 16.41
CA VAL A 8 -8.43 1.97 15.78
C VAL A 8 -7.66 1.13 14.78
N ALA A 9 -7.52 1.63 13.56
CA ALA A 9 -6.73 1.03 12.50
C ALA A 9 -5.57 1.95 12.11
N ILE A 10 -4.39 1.36 11.88
CA ILE A 10 -3.22 2.02 11.34
C ILE A 10 -2.77 1.28 10.09
N ASP A 11 -2.90 1.92 8.95
CA ASP A 11 -2.35 1.44 7.67
C ASP A 11 -1.01 2.13 7.41
N LEU A 12 0.07 1.35 7.27
CA LEU A 12 1.41 1.85 6.97
C LEU A 12 1.78 1.57 5.52
N GLY A 13 1.39 2.48 4.64
CA GLY A 13 1.81 2.48 3.24
C GLY A 13 3.23 2.98 3.03
N SER A 14 3.76 2.79 1.81
CA SER A 14 5.09 3.31 1.43
C SER A 14 5.11 4.82 1.14
N SER A 15 3.96 5.50 1.13
CA SER A 15 3.86 6.93 0.80
C SER A 15 3.11 7.73 1.85
N SER A 16 2.21 7.09 2.60
CA SER A 16 1.50 7.68 3.72
C SER A 16 1.24 6.64 4.80
N VAL A 17 1.09 7.11 6.03
CA VAL A 17 0.41 6.37 7.10
C VAL A 17 -1.02 6.91 7.22
N VAL A 18 -1.98 6.01 7.39
CA VAL A 18 -3.38 6.38 7.62
C VAL A 18 -3.83 5.83 8.97
N VAL A 19 -4.39 6.69 9.81
CA VAL A 19 -4.99 6.31 11.10
C VAL A 19 -6.49 6.55 11.00
N ALA A 20 -7.29 5.53 11.28
CA ALA A 20 -8.74 5.65 11.31
C ALA A 20 -9.31 5.15 12.63
N VAL A 21 -10.38 5.80 13.09
CA VAL A 21 -11.13 5.42 14.29
C VAL A 21 -12.57 5.17 13.89
N GLY A 22 -13.08 3.99 14.23
CA GLY A 22 -14.45 3.59 13.96
C GLY A 22 -15.19 3.11 15.20
N GLU A 23 -16.51 3.19 15.18
CA GLU A 23 -17.40 2.66 16.21
C GLU A 23 -18.46 1.77 15.55
N LYS A 24 -18.72 0.59 16.12
CA LYS A 24 -19.76 -0.31 15.61
C LYS A 24 -21.13 0.15 16.11
N THR A 25 -22.07 0.38 15.19
CA THR A 25 -23.43 0.76 15.53
C THR A 25 -24.26 -0.43 16.03
N ALA A 26 -25.44 -0.17 16.59
CA ALA A 26 -26.35 -1.21 17.06
C ALA A 26 -26.83 -2.14 15.93
N GLU A 27 -26.87 -1.63 14.70
CA GLU A 27 -27.24 -2.35 13.48
C GLU A 27 -26.08 -3.20 12.92
N GLY A 28 -24.90 -3.14 13.54
CA GLY A 28 -23.72 -3.91 13.16
C GLY A 28 -22.89 -3.28 12.03
N LEU A 29 -23.28 -2.09 11.54
CA LEU A 29 -22.48 -1.30 10.61
C LEU A 29 -21.35 -0.57 11.34
N LEU A 30 -20.32 -0.17 10.60
CA LEU A 30 -19.22 0.62 11.12
C LEU A 30 -19.43 2.10 10.81
N ASP A 31 -19.36 2.93 11.84
CA ASP A 31 -19.31 4.38 11.72
C ASP A 31 -17.85 4.86 11.88
N VAL A 32 -17.28 5.39 10.80
CA VAL A 32 -15.94 5.98 10.76
C VAL A 32 -16.00 7.40 11.33
N VAL A 33 -15.49 7.54 12.55
CA VAL A 33 -15.45 8.80 13.29
C VAL A 33 -14.41 9.75 12.68
N CYS A 34 -13.22 9.23 12.40
CA CYS A 34 -12.15 9.96 11.73
C CYS A 34 -11.28 9.05 10.87
N ALA A 35 -10.64 9.66 9.87
CA ALA A 35 -9.57 9.06 9.08
C ALA A 35 -8.57 10.17 8.76
N VAL A 36 -7.31 9.98 9.16
CA VAL A 36 -6.22 10.95 9.05
C VAL A 36 -5.09 10.33 8.26
N SER A 37 -4.64 11.00 7.20
CA SER A 37 -3.50 10.56 6.39
C SER A 37 -2.33 11.54 6.52
N LYS A 38 -1.13 11.01 6.74
CA LYS A 38 0.12 11.77 6.79
C LYS A 38 1.17 11.15 5.87
N PRO A 39 1.96 11.96 5.15
CA PRO A 39 3.06 11.43 4.36
C PRO A 39 4.08 10.72 5.25
N VAL A 40 4.71 9.66 4.75
CA VAL A 40 5.74 8.91 5.47
C VAL A 40 6.96 8.69 4.60
N GLU A 41 8.13 8.74 5.24
CA GLU A 41 9.41 8.36 4.66
C GLU A 41 10.00 7.19 5.44
N GLY A 42 10.98 6.49 4.86
CA GLY A 42 11.63 5.35 5.52
C GLY A 42 10.86 4.04 5.40
N VAL A 43 9.91 3.94 4.47
CA VAL A 43 9.25 2.71 4.05
C VAL A 43 9.50 2.50 2.55
N HIS A 44 10.01 1.33 2.17
CA HIS A 44 10.27 0.98 0.78
C HIS A 44 9.68 -0.39 0.44
N ALA A 45 8.74 -0.42 -0.51
CA ALA A 45 8.04 -1.65 -0.91
C ALA A 45 7.51 -2.45 0.31
N GLY A 46 6.89 -1.75 1.25
CA GLY A 46 6.35 -2.32 2.49
C GLY A 46 7.38 -2.54 3.62
N LYS A 47 8.68 -2.54 3.32
CA LYS A 47 9.74 -2.73 4.31
C LYS A 47 10.05 -1.42 5.02
N ILE A 48 9.94 -1.42 6.35
CA ILE A 48 10.36 -0.29 7.19
C ILE A 48 11.89 -0.23 7.18
N GLU A 49 12.50 0.73 6.52
CA GLU A 49 13.96 0.96 6.54
C GLU A 49 14.37 1.82 7.73
N ASN A 50 13.55 2.81 8.10
CA ASN A 50 13.82 3.73 9.20
C ASN A 50 12.63 3.85 10.16
N ILE A 51 12.72 3.15 11.29
CA ILE A 51 11.68 3.14 12.34
C ILE A 51 11.44 4.53 12.92
N GLU A 52 12.46 5.37 13.03
CA GLU A 52 12.33 6.72 13.62
C GLU A 52 11.46 7.64 12.74
N LEU A 53 11.67 7.61 11.42
CA LEU A 53 10.85 8.37 10.48
C LEU A 53 9.41 7.87 10.47
N VAL A 54 9.21 6.55 10.50
CA VAL A 54 7.88 5.95 10.58
C VAL A 54 7.18 6.33 11.89
N SER A 55 7.84 6.18 13.04
CA SER A 55 7.25 6.53 14.34
C SER A 55 6.83 7.99 14.40
N ARG A 56 7.58 8.92 13.79
CA ARG A 56 7.18 10.34 13.73
C ARG A 56 5.92 10.54 12.89
N ALA A 57 5.87 9.97 11.69
CA ALA A 57 4.69 10.09 10.84
C ALA A 57 3.43 9.48 11.50
N VAL A 58 3.58 8.31 12.14
CA VAL A 58 2.49 7.68 12.91
C VAL A 58 2.07 8.58 14.07
N SER A 59 3.03 9.15 14.82
CA SER A 59 2.74 10.08 15.93
C SER A 59 1.93 11.28 15.46
N ASP A 60 2.29 11.88 14.32
CA ASP A 60 1.58 13.03 13.77
C ASP A 60 0.15 12.68 13.34
N ALA A 61 -0.06 11.50 12.74
CA ALA A 61 -1.38 11.04 12.33
C ALA A 61 -2.26 10.68 13.54
N VAL A 62 -1.68 10.00 14.54
CA VAL A 62 -2.36 9.64 15.79
C VAL A 62 -2.74 10.90 16.57
N ALA A 63 -1.85 11.89 16.69
CA ALA A 63 -2.14 13.11 17.44
C ALA A 63 -3.34 13.88 16.87
N GLU A 64 -3.45 13.97 15.54
CA GLU A 64 -4.59 14.60 14.88
C GLU A 64 -5.87 13.75 15.02
N ALA A 65 -5.78 12.42 14.92
CA ALA A 65 -6.93 11.54 15.13
C ALA A 65 -7.45 11.64 16.58
N GLU A 66 -6.56 11.69 17.57
CA GLU A 66 -6.87 11.91 18.98
C GLU A 66 -7.54 13.27 19.24
N GLU A 67 -7.09 14.32 18.55
CA GLU A 67 -7.71 15.65 18.61
C GLU A 67 -9.14 15.64 18.04
N GLN A 68 -9.34 15.02 16.87
CA GLN A 68 -10.67 14.93 16.23
C GLN A 68 -11.66 14.08 17.05
N CYS A 69 -11.18 13.02 17.69
CA CYS A 69 -12.02 12.07 18.44
C CYS A 69 -12.15 12.38 19.93
N GLY A 70 -11.30 13.25 20.50
CA GLY A 70 -11.27 13.54 21.93
C GLY A 70 -10.82 12.36 22.80
N ILE A 71 -9.98 11.47 22.25
CA ILE A 71 -9.48 10.27 22.92
C ILE A 71 -7.95 10.26 22.98
N HIS A 72 -7.39 9.34 23.76
CA HIS A 72 -6.01 8.92 23.70
C HIS A 72 -5.95 7.45 23.26
N ILE A 73 -5.28 7.20 22.14
CA ILE A 73 -5.15 5.91 21.48
C ILE A 73 -4.02 5.13 22.15
N THR A 74 -4.35 4.02 22.79
CA THR A 74 -3.37 3.13 23.44
C THR A 74 -3.25 1.76 22.78
N GLU A 75 -4.24 1.39 21.96
CA GLU A 75 -4.30 0.12 21.26
C GLU A 75 -4.76 0.34 19.81
N ALA A 76 -4.24 -0.44 18.87
CA ALA A 76 -4.64 -0.39 17.47
C ALA A 76 -4.43 -1.73 16.74
N TYR A 77 -5.22 -1.96 15.71
CA TYR A 77 -4.96 -2.94 14.66
C TYR A 77 -4.10 -2.30 13.56
N ALA A 78 -3.20 -3.08 12.96
CA ALA A 78 -2.30 -2.57 11.93
C ALA A 78 -2.40 -3.34 10.62
N GLY A 79 -2.19 -2.64 9.52
CA GLY A 79 -2.01 -3.21 8.18
C GLY A 79 -0.55 -3.57 7.91
N ILE A 80 -0.34 -4.56 7.06
CA ILE A 80 0.98 -4.86 6.52
C ILE A 80 0.88 -5.40 5.08
N SER A 81 1.75 -4.87 4.23
CA SER A 81 1.87 -5.24 2.82
C SER A 81 3.34 -5.33 2.41
N GLY A 82 3.65 -6.25 1.50
CA GLY A 82 4.99 -6.40 0.91
C GLY A 82 5.27 -7.83 0.46
N ASP A 83 6.35 -8.01 -0.30
CA ASP A 83 6.81 -9.31 -0.84
C ASP A 83 7.11 -10.39 0.23
N PHE A 84 7.10 -9.99 1.50
CA PHE A 84 7.26 -10.85 2.66
C PHE A 84 5.94 -11.41 3.20
N VAL A 85 4.80 -11.05 2.60
CA VAL A 85 3.49 -11.65 2.81
C VAL A 85 3.21 -12.59 1.65
N ARG A 86 2.91 -13.86 1.93
CA ARG A 86 2.67 -14.87 0.88
C ARG A 86 1.58 -15.86 1.26
N CYS A 87 0.98 -16.46 0.24
CA CYS A 87 0.04 -17.56 0.38
C CYS A 87 0.76 -18.90 0.20
N ALA A 88 0.75 -19.76 1.21
CA ALA A 88 1.22 -21.14 1.13
C ALA A 88 0.05 -22.12 1.15
N ARG A 89 0.11 -23.14 0.32
CA ARG A 89 -0.94 -24.16 0.23
C ARG A 89 -0.49 -25.43 0.96
N HIS A 90 -1.33 -25.95 1.83
CA HIS A 90 -1.06 -27.21 2.51
C HIS A 90 -2.31 -28.08 2.54
N THR A 91 -2.15 -29.35 2.19
CA THR A 91 -3.24 -30.32 2.13
C THR A 91 -2.93 -31.43 3.14
N ASP A 92 -3.94 -31.78 3.92
CA ASP A 92 -3.89 -32.87 4.89
C ASP A 92 -5.21 -33.63 4.81
N HIS A 93 -5.25 -34.77 5.47
CA HIS A 93 -6.36 -35.70 5.44
C HIS A 93 -6.55 -36.42 6.77
N VAL A 94 -7.74 -36.98 6.93
CA VAL A 94 -8.08 -37.93 7.99
C VAL A 94 -8.82 -39.11 7.39
N PHE A 95 -8.72 -40.27 8.04
CA PHE A 95 -9.57 -41.40 7.73
C PHE A 95 -10.92 -41.24 8.44
N VAL A 96 -11.99 -41.54 7.72
CA VAL A 96 -13.36 -41.48 8.24
C VAL A 96 -13.52 -42.53 9.34
N TYR A 97 -13.96 -42.11 10.52
CA TYR A 97 -14.06 -42.99 11.69
C TYR A 97 -15.03 -44.16 11.48
N ASP A 98 -16.17 -43.91 10.83
CA ASP A 98 -17.17 -44.93 10.50
C ASP A 98 -17.55 -44.86 9.01
N PRO A 99 -16.78 -45.51 8.13
CA PRO A 99 -17.02 -45.44 6.68
C PRO A 99 -18.39 -45.97 6.24
N GLN A 100 -19.09 -46.77 7.07
CA GLN A 100 -20.42 -47.27 6.73
C GLN A 100 -21.49 -46.18 6.82
N ASN A 101 -21.28 -45.17 7.67
CA ASN A 101 -22.17 -44.03 7.84
C ASN A 101 -21.68 -42.75 7.14
N GLY A 102 -20.55 -42.85 6.43
CA GLY A 102 -19.91 -41.74 5.74
C GLY A 102 -19.22 -40.75 6.69
N VAL A 103 -18.75 -39.64 6.11
CA VAL A 103 -18.08 -38.56 6.83
C VAL A 103 -19.05 -37.92 7.83
N ASN A 104 -18.63 -37.82 9.09
CA ASN A 104 -19.39 -37.15 10.14
C ASN A 104 -18.66 -35.90 10.65
N ARG A 105 -19.30 -35.17 11.58
CA ARG A 105 -18.74 -33.92 12.13
C ARG A 105 -17.39 -34.14 12.85
N LYS A 106 -17.19 -35.26 13.53
CA LYS A 106 -15.93 -35.54 14.24
C LYS A 106 -14.76 -35.71 13.27
N ASP A 107 -15.00 -36.27 12.08
CA ASP A 107 -13.96 -36.39 11.06
C ASP A 107 -13.54 -35.01 10.55
N VAL A 108 -14.53 -34.12 10.33
CA VAL A 108 -14.28 -32.72 9.95
C VAL A 108 -13.51 -31.99 11.04
N ASP A 109 -13.93 -32.12 12.30
CA ASP A 109 -13.28 -31.47 13.44
C ASP A 109 -11.84 -31.98 13.62
N ALA A 110 -11.60 -33.29 13.46
CA ALA A 110 -10.27 -33.89 13.52
C ALA A 110 -9.34 -33.36 12.41
N LEU A 111 -9.86 -33.18 11.20
CA LEU A 111 -9.11 -32.58 10.10
C LEU A 111 -8.76 -31.11 10.38
N PHE A 112 -9.71 -30.32 10.91
CA PHE A 112 -9.44 -28.95 11.33
C PHE A 112 -8.39 -28.87 12.44
N ASP A 113 -8.42 -29.79 13.40
CA ASP A 113 -7.45 -29.80 14.48
C ASP A 113 -6.03 -30.12 13.99
N ARG A 114 -5.88 -31.01 13.00
CA ARG A 114 -4.60 -31.21 12.30
C ARG A 114 -4.10 -29.92 11.66
N MET A 115 -4.96 -29.26 10.89
CA MET A 115 -4.63 -28.02 10.19
C MET A 115 -4.30 -26.86 11.14
N ARG A 116 -4.95 -26.81 12.30
CA ARG A 116 -4.67 -25.82 13.36
C ARG A 116 -3.27 -25.99 13.93
N ASN A 117 -2.78 -27.23 14.02
CA ASN A 117 -1.48 -27.58 14.58
C ASN A 117 -0.32 -27.40 13.60
N VAL A 118 -0.59 -27.13 12.32
CA VAL A 118 0.43 -26.77 11.33
C VAL A 118 1.21 -25.55 11.83
N GLN A 119 2.53 -25.71 11.89
CA GLN A 119 3.47 -24.68 12.30
C GLN A 119 3.99 -23.91 11.10
N ALA A 120 4.23 -22.61 11.30
CA ALA A 120 4.96 -21.80 10.33
C ALA A 120 6.46 -22.18 10.33
N PRO A 121 7.19 -21.90 9.26
CA PRO A 121 8.65 -21.83 9.29
C PRO A 121 9.17 -20.90 10.40
N ASP A 122 10.39 -21.13 10.87
CA ASP A 122 10.95 -20.43 12.05
C ASP A 122 11.00 -18.90 11.91
N ASP A 123 11.15 -18.38 10.71
CA ASP A 123 11.24 -16.95 10.39
C ASP A 123 9.90 -16.33 9.95
N GLU A 124 8.83 -17.12 9.93
CA GLU A 124 7.49 -16.72 9.49
C GLU A 124 6.42 -16.89 10.58
N SER A 125 5.36 -16.12 10.46
CA SER A 125 4.15 -16.22 11.29
C SER A 125 2.95 -16.52 10.40
N ILE A 126 2.11 -17.47 10.81
CA ILE A 126 0.79 -17.67 10.19
C ILE A 126 -0.12 -16.54 10.66
N MET A 127 -0.51 -15.67 9.74
CA MET A 127 -1.47 -14.59 9.95
C MET A 127 -2.90 -15.10 9.84
N GLU A 128 -3.20 -15.94 8.83
CA GLU A 128 -4.54 -16.45 8.58
C GLU A 128 -4.49 -17.91 8.08
N ARG A 129 -5.51 -18.70 8.43
CA ARG A 129 -5.71 -20.07 7.95
C ARG A 129 -7.04 -20.14 7.20
N VAL A 130 -6.99 -20.14 5.88
CA VAL A 130 -8.19 -20.09 5.03
C VAL A 130 -8.51 -21.50 4.52
N PRO A 131 -9.55 -22.17 5.05
CA PRO A 131 -9.98 -23.47 4.54
C PRO A 131 -10.44 -23.34 3.09
N GLN A 132 -10.05 -24.30 2.26
CA GLN A 132 -10.55 -24.43 0.89
C GLN A 132 -11.63 -25.51 0.84
N ASN A 133 -11.83 -26.11 -0.33
CA ASN A 133 -12.83 -27.17 -0.48
C ASN A 133 -12.34 -28.48 0.14
N TYR A 134 -13.29 -29.36 0.50
CA TYR A 134 -12.99 -30.72 0.95
C TYR A 134 -12.96 -31.66 -0.24
N VAL A 135 -12.20 -32.74 -0.12
CA VAL A 135 -12.15 -33.82 -1.09
C VAL A 135 -12.39 -35.13 -0.37
N VAL A 136 -13.41 -35.88 -0.81
CA VAL A 136 -13.70 -37.24 -0.32
C VAL A 136 -13.11 -38.24 -1.30
N ASP A 137 -12.39 -39.25 -0.77
CA ASP A 137 -11.72 -40.32 -1.52
C ASP A 137 -10.90 -39.83 -2.74
N ASP A 138 -10.25 -38.67 -2.58
CA ASP A 138 -9.34 -38.02 -3.53
C ASP A 138 -9.94 -37.62 -4.89
N ASN A 139 -11.25 -37.80 -5.12
CA ASN A 139 -11.89 -37.51 -6.40
C ASN A 139 -13.21 -36.73 -6.31
N GLN A 140 -13.78 -36.55 -5.11
CA GLN A 140 -15.06 -35.87 -4.92
C GLN A 140 -14.88 -34.57 -4.15
N GLU A 141 -14.85 -33.44 -4.86
CA GLU A 141 -14.78 -32.11 -4.26
C GLU A 141 -16.16 -31.67 -3.72
N VAL A 142 -16.23 -31.32 -2.44
CA VAL A 142 -17.47 -30.93 -1.76
C VAL A 142 -17.24 -29.71 -0.86
N GLN A 143 -18.24 -28.84 -0.74
CA GLN A 143 -18.20 -27.72 0.21
C GLN A 143 -18.53 -28.16 1.64
N ASN A 144 -19.54 -29.02 1.79
CA ASN A 144 -19.89 -29.63 3.07
C ASN A 144 -19.71 -31.15 2.95
N PRO A 145 -18.71 -31.73 3.63
CA PRO A 145 -18.41 -33.15 3.49
C PRO A 145 -19.28 -34.03 4.40
N VAL A 146 -19.99 -33.47 5.38
CA VAL A 146 -20.80 -34.25 6.31
C VAL A 146 -21.93 -34.96 5.55
N GLY A 147 -22.01 -36.28 5.69
CA GLY A 147 -22.96 -37.15 5.00
C GLY A 147 -22.46 -37.70 3.66
N SER A 148 -21.29 -37.27 3.18
CA SER A 148 -20.66 -37.88 2.01
C SER A 148 -20.11 -39.25 2.35
N PHE A 149 -20.35 -40.24 1.49
CA PHE A 149 -19.80 -41.58 1.67
C PHE A 149 -18.35 -41.62 1.16
N GLY A 150 -17.44 -42.08 2.01
CA GLY A 150 -16.04 -42.28 1.68
C GLY A 150 -15.24 -42.78 2.87
N LYS A 151 -13.99 -43.14 2.63
CA LYS A 151 -13.05 -43.64 3.64
C LYS A 151 -12.03 -42.59 4.05
N LYS A 152 -11.79 -41.59 3.20
CA LYS A 152 -10.79 -40.54 3.41
C LYS A 152 -11.42 -39.17 3.17
N LEU A 153 -11.20 -38.26 4.12
CA LEU A 153 -11.55 -36.85 4.00
C LEU A 153 -10.26 -36.03 3.97
N SER A 154 -10.04 -35.34 2.86
CA SER A 154 -8.92 -34.41 2.66
C SER A 154 -9.45 -32.98 2.59
N SER A 155 -8.62 -32.01 2.96
CA SER A 155 -8.88 -30.60 2.64
C SER A 155 -7.58 -29.87 2.41
N THR A 156 -7.65 -28.84 1.58
CA THR A 156 -6.54 -27.93 1.38
C THR A 156 -6.79 -26.64 2.16
N PHE A 157 -5.77 -26.11 2.81
CA PHE A 157 -5.80 -24.83 3.49
C PHE A 157 -4.79 -23.90 2.80
N ASN A 158 -5.21 -22.65 2.66
CA ASN A 158 -4.30 -21.57 2.31
C ASN A 158 -3.86 -20.90 3.61
N PHE A 159 -2.56 -20.98 3.89
CA PHE A 159 -1.92 -20.32 5.01
C PHE A 159 -1.37 -18.99 4.52
N ILE A 160 -1.83 -17.90 5.13
CA ILE A 160 -1.28 -16.58 4.87
C ILE A 160 -0.13 -16.36 5.83
N LEU A 161 1.07 -16.27 5.29
CA LEU A 161 2.33 -16.22 6.03
C LEU A 161 2.94 -14.84 5.88
N CYS A 162 3.59 -14.37 6.94
CA CYS A 162 4.40 -13.16 6.91
C CYS A 162 5.73 -13.38 7.62
N LEU A 163 6.82 -12.86 7.07
CA LEU A 163 8.10 -12.83 7.77
C LEU A 163 7.96 -12.10 9.12
N LYS A 164 8.61 -12.62 10.16
CA LYS A 164 8.57 -12.05 11.51
C LYS A 164 9.21 -10.67 11.59
N THR A 165 10.29 -10.43 10.85
CA THR A 165 11.06 -9.18 10.95
C THR A 165 10.25 -7.93 10.56
N PRO A 166 9.54 -7.88 9.42
CA PRO A 166 8.63 -6.77 9.11
C PRO A 166 7.60 -6.49 10.21
N MET A 167 6.93 -7.53 10.75
CA MET A 167 5.97 -7.39 11.84
C MET A 167 6.60 -6.81 13.11
N GLN A 168 7.79 -7.32 13.50
CA GLN A 168 8.53 -6.82 14.66
C GLN A 168 8.90 -5.34 14.50
N ARG A 169 9.30 -4.91 13.30
CA ARG A 169 9.66 -3.52 13.03
C ARG A 169 8.46 -2.59 13.13
N LEU A 170 7.29 -3.04 12.65
CA LEU A 170 6.03 -2.32 12.81
C LEU A 170 5.64 -2.22 14.29
N GLU A 171 5.70 -3.33 15.02
CA GLU A 171 5.44 -3.36 16.47
C GLU A 171 6.36 -2.40 17.23
N MET A 172 7.66 -2.40 16.91
CA MET A 172 8.63 -1.48 17.50
C MET A 172 8.29 -0.01 17.21
N ALA A 173 7.82 0.31 16.00
CA ALA A 173 7.44 1.67 15.62
C ALA A 173 6.25 2.17 16.44
N LEU A 174 5.24 1.32 16.66
CA LEU A 174 4.04 1.63 17.45
C LEU A 174 4.34 1.67 18.95
N LYS A 175 5.11 0.71 19.46
CA LYS A 175 5.47 0.61 20.88
C LYS A 175 6.22 1.84 21.39
N ARG A 176 7.03 2.48 20.55
CA ARG A 176 7.71 3.76 20.86
C ARG A 176 6.73 4.90 21.19
N LEU A 177 5.51 4.82 20.69
CA LEU A 177 4.43 5.79 20.92
C LEU A 177 3.52 5.37 22.07
N GLY A 178 3.80 4.26 22.75
CA GLY A 178 2.91 3.70 23.76
C GLY A 178 1.69 2.98 23.20
N ILE A 179 1.65 2.71 21.89
CA ILE A 179 0.53 2.03 21.23
C ILE A 179 0.83 0.53 21.17
N LYS A 180 -0.05 -0.27 21.76
CA LYS A 180 0.00 -1.73 21.68
C LYS A 180 -0.73 -2.21 20.44
N MET A 181 -0.05 -3.00 19.62
CA MET A 181 -0.63 -3.63 18.44
C MET A 181 -1.47 -4.85 18.86
N LEU A 182 -2.78 -4.80 18.64
CA LEU A 182 -3.71 -5.88 18.99
C LEU A 182 -3.67 -7.04 17.99
N GLY A 183 -3.45 -6.72 16.73
CA GLY A 183 -3.38 -7.66 15.63
C GLY A 183 -2.83 -6.99 14.39
N VAL A 184 -2.37 -7.81 13.44
CA VAL A 184 -1.89 -7.37 12.13
C VAL A 184 -2.73 -8.06 11.07
N VAL A 185 -3.24 -7.28 10.12
CA VAL A 185 -4.03 -7.77 9.00
C VAL A 185 -3.20 -7.60 7.73
N PRO A 186 -3.07 -8.62 6.86
CA PRO A 186 -2.50 -8.44 5.54
C PRO A 186 -3.36 -7.45 4.74
N ASP A 187 -2.76 -6.47 4.09
CA ASP A 187 -3.53 -5.44 3.36
C ASP A 187 -4.32 -6.06 2.19
N ALA A 188 -3.74 -7.08 1.55
CA ALA A 188 -4.42 -7.90 0.54
C ALA A 188 -5.71 -8.58 1.06
N LEU A 189 -5.85 -8.81 2.37
CA LEU A 189 -7.08 -9.31 2.99
C LEU A 189 -7.95 -8.19 3.56
N ALA A 190 -7.37 -7.05 3.90
CA ALA A 190 -8.11 -5.92 4.46
C ALA A 190 -8.89 -5.19 3.37
N ALA A 191 -8.23 -4.72 2.30
CA ALA A 191 -8.85 -3.90 1.28
C ALA A 191 -10.12 -4.53 0.65
N PRO A 192 -10.15 -5.83 0.32
CA PRO A 192 -11.35 -6.48 -0.22
C PRO A 192 -12.60 -6.37 0.68
N GLU A 193 -12.43 -6.26 1.99
CA GLU A 193 -13.54 -6.26 2.95
C GLU A 193 -14.36 -4.97 2.92
N SER A 194 -13.74 -3.86 2.48
CA SER A 194 -14.43 -2.58 2.36
C SER A 194 -14.96 -2.30 0.95
N VAL A 195 -14.44 -2.99 -0.07
CA VAL A 195 -14.73 -2.68 -1.49
C VAL A 195 -15.56 -3.72 -2.24
N LEU A 196 -15.63 -4.96 -1.73
CA LEU A 196 -16.36 -6.04 -2.38
C LEU A 196 -17.75 -6.27 -1.80
N THR A 197 -18.67 -6.61 -2.68
CA THR A 197 -19.98 -7.17 -2.33
C THR A 197 -19.90 -8.69 -2.13
N PRO A 198 -20.87 -9.31 -1.42
CA PRO A 198 -20.94 -10.77 -1.30
C PRO A 198 -21.05 -11.49 -2.66
N ASP A 199 -21.78 -10.92 -3.62
CA ASP A 199 -21.98 -11.52 -4.95
C ASP A 199 -20.66 -11.55 -5.75
N GLU A 200 -19.85 -10.50 -5.66
CA GLU A 200 -18.52 -10.47 -6.27
C GLU A 200 -17.60 -11.55 -5.70
N LYS A 201 -17.63 -11.75 -4.37
CA LYS A 201 -16.85 -12.80 -3.71
C LYS A 201 -17.34 -14.20 -4.08
N GLU A 202 -18.64 -14.38 -4.32
CA GLU A 202 -19.25 -15.66 -4.71
C GLU A 202 -18.92 -16.03 -6.16
N GLU A 203 -19.24 -15.16 -7.11
CA GLU A 203 -19.10 -15.45 -8.55
C GLU A 203 -17.67 -15.29 -9.08
N GLY A 204 -16.83 -14.60 -8.32
CA GLY A 204 -15.39 -14.54 -8.52
C GLY A 204 -14.90 -13.16 -8.98
N VAL A 205 -13.87 -12.67 -8.30
CA VAL A 205 -13.30 -11.34 -8.52
C VAL A 205 -11.83 -11.31 -8.08
N ALA A 206 -11.00 -10.53 -8.77
CA ALA A 206 -9.68 -10.15 -8.28
C ALA A 206 -9.70 -8.70 -7.79
N VAL A 207 -9.27 -8.48 -6.55
CA VAL A 207 -9.01 -7.13 -6.02
C VAL A 207 -7.54 -6.81 -6.22
N VAL A 208 -7.27 -5.61 -6.73
CA VAL A 208 -5.92 -5.10 -6.96
C VAL A 208 -5.79 -3.76 -6.25
N ASP A 209 -5.07 -3.74 -5.12
CA ASP A 209 -4.76 -2.52 -4.37
C ASP A 209 -3.43 -1.94 -4.88
N LEU A 210 -3.49 -0.82 -5.59
CA LEU A 210 -2.31 -0.15 -6.14
C LEU A 210 -1.82 0.94 -5.18
N GLY A 211 -0.89 0.55 -4.30
CA GLY A 211 -0.20 1.44 -3.39
C GLY A 211 0.97 2.20 -4.03
N GLY A 212 1.69 2.95 -3.18
CA GLY A 212 2.89 3.69 -3.60
C GLY A 212 4.08 2.77 -3.86
N GLY A 213 4.33 1.80 -2.97
CA GLY A 213 5.49 0.90 -3.06
C GLY A 213 5.16 -0.53 -3.46
N VAL A 214 3.93 -0.96 -3.21
CA VAL A 214 3.45 -2.34 -3.36
C VAL A 214 2.13 -2.32 -4.13
N THR A 215 1.89 -3.35 -4.91
CA THR A 215 0.58 -3.67 -5.48
C THR A 215 0.13 -5.01 -4.93
N ASP A 216 -0.96 -5.03 -4.18
CA ASP A 216 -1.51 -6.26 -3.59
C ASP A 216 -2.61 -6.84 -4.47
N VAL A 217 -2.65 -8.16 -4.58
CA VAL A 217 -3.64 -8.91 -5.34
C VAL A 217 -4.32 -9.90 -4.41
N ALA A 218 -5.66 -9.94 -4.44
CA ALA A 218 -6.45 -10.95 -3.75
C ALA A 218 -7.53 -11.50 -4.67
N VAL A 219 -7.62 -12.83 -4.75
CA VAL A 219 -8.60 -13.51 -5.60
C VAL A 219 -9.63 -14.20 -4.73
N TYR A 220 -10.90 -13.87 -4.96
CA TYR A 220 -12.05 -14.50 -4.31
C TYR A 220 -12.82 -15.35 -5.32
N TYR A 221 -13.33 -16.49 -4.86
CA TYR A 221 -14.29 -17.31 -5.60
C TYR A 221 -15.04 -18.25 -4.65
N ARG A 222 -16.37 -18.30 -4.77
CA ARG A 222 -17.29 -19.00 -3.85
C ARG A 222 -17.15 -18.54 -2.40
N ASN A 223 -17.09 -17.23 -2.20
CA ASN A 223 -16.97 -16.57 -0.88
C ASN A 223 -15.71 -16.95 -0.07
N VAL A 224 -14.68 -17.47 -0.75
CA VAL A 224 -13.42 -17.87 -0.13
C VAL A 224 -12.27 -17.14 -0.81
N VAL A 225 -11.31 -16.65 0.00
CA VAL A 225 -10.02 -16.16 -0.50
C VAL A 225 -9.25 -17.36 -1.07
N ARG A 226 -9.06 -17.35 -2.39
CA ARG A 226 -8.39 -18.42 -3.12
C ARG A 226 -6.90 -18.19 -3.28
N TYR A 227 -6.49 -16.93 -3.32
CA TYR A 227 -5.11 -16.56 -3.55
C TYR A 227 -4.87 -15.13 -3.07
N ILE A 228 -3.67 -14.86 -2.54
CA ILE A 228 -3.17 -13.51 -2.37
C ILE A 228 -1.70 -13.45 -2.79
N ALA A 229 -1.27 -12.29 -3.26
CA ALA A 229 0.11 -11.97 -3.55
C ALA A 229 0.39 -10.47 -3.37
N SER A 230 1.64 -10.14 -3.09
CA SER A 230 2.11 -8.75 -2.94
C SER A 230 3.28 -8.52 -3.89
N ILE A 231 3.08 -7.65 -4.89
CA ILE A 231 4.09 -7.31 -5.89
C ILE A 231 4.86 -6.08 -5.38
N PRO A 232 6.20 -6.13 -5.23
CA PRO A 232 7.01 -5.01 -4.71
C PRO A 232 7.22 -3.89 -5.76
N MET A 233 6.14 -3.50 -6.42
CA MET A 233 6.08 -2.43 -7.41
C MET A 233 4.74 -1.73 -7.33
N GLY A 234 4.76 -0.44 -7.00
CA GLY A 234 3.59 0.46 -7.02
C GLY A 234 3.87 1.76 -7.78
N ALA A 235 3.07 2.80 -7.55
CA ALA A 235 3.19 4.05 -8.30
C ALA A 235 4.48 4.84 -8.06
N SER A 236 5.29 4.51 -7.05
CA SER A 236 6.65 5.04 -6.88
C SER A 236 7.57 4.63 -8.03
N ALA A 237 7.32 3.49 -8.69
CA ALA A 237 8.05 3.12 -9.89
C ALA A 237 7.74 4.07 -11.05
N ILE A 238 6.47 4.47 -11.20
CA ILE A 238 6.04 5.49 -12.16
C ILE A 238 6.74 6.82 -11.85
N ASN A 239 6.81 7.22 -10.57
CA ASN A 239 7.52 8.43 -10.16
C ASN A 239 9.00 8.42 -10.55
N ARG A 240 9.69 7.29 -10.36
CA ARG A 240 11.09 7.13 -10.77
C ARG A 240 11.26 7.32 -12.27
N ASP A 241 10.33 6.82 -13.07
CA ASP A 241 10.40 6.96 -14.53
C ASP A 241 10.10 8.40 -14.98
N ILE A 242 9.10 9.07 -14.38
CA ILE A 242 8.83 10.50 -14.63
C ILE A 242 10.07 11.36 -14.30
N ARG A 243 10.81 11.03 -13.24
CA ARG A 243 12.03 11.74 -12.85
C ARG A 243 13.11 11.70 -13.95
N THR A 244 13.15 10.63 -14.77
CA THR A 244 14.09 10.54 -15.90
C THR A 244 13.83 11.58 -16.99
N MET A 245 12.63 12.17 -17.02
CA MET A 245 12.29 13.32 -17.88
C MET A 245 12.93 14.64 -17.40
N SER A 246 13.86 14.58 -16.44
CA SER A 246 14.49 15.75 -15.79
C SER A 246 13.53 16.59 -14.96
N VAL A 247 12.46 15.98 -14.45
CA VAL A 247 11.52 16.63 -13.51
C VAL A 247 12.11 16.58 -12.10
N PRO A 248 12.21 17.71 -11.37
CA PRO A 248 12.64 17.71 -9.97
C PRO A 248 11.70 16.90 -9.07
N GLU A 249 12.26 16.16 -8.11
CA GLU A 249 11.51 15.26 -7.20
C GLU A 249 10.24 15.90 -6.61
N LYS A 250 10.38 17.12 -6.10
CA LYS A 250 9.27 17.91 -5.51
C LYS A 250 8.06 18.13 -6.44
N HIS A 251 8.22 17.94 -7.74
CA HIS A 251 7.18 18.12 -8.75
C HIS A 251 6.63 16.81 -9.30
N VAL A 252 7.34 15.69 -9.15
CA VAL A 252 7.01 14.40 -9.79
C VAL A 252 5.59 13.93 -9.44
N GLU A 253 5.29 13.80 -8.15
CA GLU A 253 3.98 13.31 -7.70
C GLU A 253 2.85 14.25 -8.16
N SER A 254 3.05 15.57 -8.00
CA SER A 254 2.06 16.57 -8.40
C SER A 254 1.82 16.61 -9.91
N LEU A 255 2.86 16.33 -10.72
CA LEU A 255 2.77 16.26 -12.17
C LEU A 255 1.97 15.02 -12.58
N LYS A 256 2.27 13.86 -11.97
CA LYS A 256 1.53 12.61 -12.18
C LYS A 256 0.06 12.75 -11.81
N GLN A 257 -0.24 13.27 -10.62
CA GLN A 257 -1.62 13.39 -10.13
C GLN A 257 -2.48 14.36 -10.97
N LYS A 258 -1.91 15.51 -11.38
CA LYS A 258 -2.68 16.53 -12.09
C LYS A 258 -2.83 16.28 -13.58
N TYR A 259 -1.86 15.61 -14.19
CA TYR A 259 -1.73 15.57 -15.64
C TYR A 259 -1.38 14.19 -16.22
N GLY A 260 -1.13 13.21 -15.36
CA GLY A 260 -0.83 11.85 -15.78
C GLY A 260 -2.05 11.16 -16.40
N SER A 261 -1.77 10.25 -17.32
CA SER A 261 -2.72 9.30 -17.88
C SER A 261 -1.97 7.99 -18.09
N ALA A 262 -2.63 6.86 -17.79
CA ALA A 262 -2.09 5.53 -17.97
C ALA A 262 -2.21 5.03 -19.41
N VAL A 263 -2.91 5.74 -20.30
CA VAL A 263 -3.06 5.40 -21.72
C VAL A 263 -2.64 6.60 -22.55
N ALA A 264 -1.43 6.58 -23.12
CA ALA A 264 -0.88 7.73 -23.82
C ALA A 264 -1.72 8.14 -25.02
N GLU A 265 -2.36 7.18 -25.70
CA GLU A 265 -3.27 7.45 -26.80
C GLU A 265 -4.42 8.40 -26.46
N LEU A 266 -4.87 8.41 -25.21
CA LEU A 266 -5.96 9.26 -24.72
C LEU A 266 -5.48 10.61 -24.18
N ALA A 267 -4.15 10.80 -24.08
CA ALA A 267 -3.57 12.06 -23.65
C ALA A 267 -3.46 13.06 -24.82
N SER A 268 -3.70 14.34 -24.52
CA SER A 268 -3.56 15.45 -25.49
C SER A 268 -2.17 15.45 -26.13
N ASP A 269 -2.12 15.54 -27.46
CA ASP A 269 -0.91 15.61 -28.27
C ASP A 269 -0.41 17.05 -28.50
N ASP A 270 -1.19 18.04 -28.08
CA ASP A 270 -0.95 19.47 -28.29
C ASP A 270 -0.72 20.28 -26.99
N LYS A 271 -1.08 19.73 -25.82
CA LYS A 271 -0.96 20.42 -24.53
C LYS A 271 0.42 20.25 -23.91
N LEU A 272 1.05 21.38 -23.60
CA LEU A 272 2.31 21.47 -22.87
C LEU A 272 2.09 21.94 -21.43
N ILE A 273 2.90 21.41 -20.51
CA ILE A 273 2.98 21.88 -19.13
C ILE A 273 4.39 22.41 -18.88
N ARG A 274 4.45 23.63 -18.34
CA ARG A 274 5.68 24.22 -17.81
C ARG A 274 5.99 23.64 -16.44
N VAL A 275 7.08 22.90 -16.31
CA VAL A 275 7.61 22.42 -15.03
C VAL A 275 8.85 23.23 -14.68
N ASN A 276 8.85 23.87 -13.51
CA ASN A 276 9.99 24.63 -13.05
C ASN A 276 11.16 23.68 -12.70
N GLY A 277 12.34 23.99 -13.21
CA GLY A 277 13.58 23.28 -12.87
C GLY A 277 14.10 23.66 -11.48
N ARG A 278 15.38 23.34 -11.20
CA ARG A 278 16.01 23.78 -9.94
C ARG A 278 16.28 25.29 -9.98
N THR A 279 16.53 25.83 -11.16
CA THR A 279 16.61 27.27 -11.42
C THR A 279 15.51 27.73 -12.40
N ALA A 280 15.18 29.03 -12.41
CA ALA A 280 14.17 29.58 -13.33
C ALA A 280 14.53 29.40 -14.81
N ARG A 281 15.83 29.28 -15.13
CA ARG A 281 16.34 29.01 -16.48
C ARG A 281 16.19 27.54 -16.91
N GLU A 282 15.97 26.64 -15.96
CA GLU A 282 15.80 25.20 -16.20
C GLU A 282 14.32 24.80 -16.30
N ALA A 283 13.40 25.77 -16.35
CA ALA A 283 11.99 25.45 -16.57
C ALA A 283 11.81 24.79 -17.95
N LYS A 284 11.10 23.66 -17.95
CA LYS A 284 10.95 22.75 -19.08
C LYS A 284 9.48 22.61 -19.46
N ASP A 285 9.21 22.63 -20.74
CA ASP A 285 7.88 22.30 -21.27
C ASP A 285 7.81 20.80 -21.55
N ILE A 286 6.79 20.14 -20.98
CA ILE A 286 6.55 18.71 -21.13
C ILE A 286 5.20 18.53 -21.82
N LEU A 287 5.20 17.82 -22.95
CA LEU A 287 3.97 17.44 -23.64
C LEU A 287 3.22 16.38 -22.83
N LEU A 288 1.90 16.55 -22.68
CA LEU A 288 1.05 15.57 -21.96
C LEU A 288 1.22 14.15 -22.51
N ARG A 289 1.23 14.02 -23.84
CA ARG A 289 1.49 12.73 -24.52
C ARG A 289 2.79 12.08 -24.07
N ASN A 290 3.89 12.84 -23.94
CA ASN A 290 5.18 12.30 -23.52
C ASN A 290 5.17 11.85 -22.05
N LEU A 291 4.49 12.61 -21.18
CA LEU A 291 4.31 12.21 -19.78
C LEU A 291 3.51 10.90 -19.71
N ALA A 292 2.41 10.82 -20.45
CA ALA A 292 1.56 9.63 -20.49
C ALA A 292 2.29 8.42 -21.07
N THR A 293 3.15 8.57 -22.08
CA THR A 293 3.99 7.47 -22.61
C THR A 293 4.91 6.87 -21.54
N VAL A 294 5.51 7.71 -20.69
CA VAL A 294 6.36 7.24 -19.58
C VAL A 294 5.53 6.54 -18.52
N ILE A 295 4.35 7.07 -18.20
CA ILE A 295 3.44 6.47 -17.21
C ILE A 295 2.90 5.12 -17.72
N GLU A 296 2.37 5.07 -18.94
CA GLU A 296 1.81 3.88 -19.57
C GLU A 296 2.83 2.73 -19.62
N ALA A 297 4.09 3.02 -19.97
CA ALA A 297 5.13 2.00 -20.02
C ALA A 297 5.30 1.29 -18.66
N ARG A 298 5.36 2.06 -17.56
CA ARG A 298 5.49 1.45 -16.23
C ARG A 298 4.20 0.85 -15.71
N ALA A 299 3.06 1.49 -15.97
CA ALA A 299 1.77 0.97 -15.59
C ALA A 299 1.49 -0.37 -16.29
N THR A 300 1.94 -0.53 -17.54
CA THR A 300 1.89 -1.79 -18.29
C THR A 300 2.64 -2.90 -17.56
N ASP A 301 3.88 -2.65 -17.11
CA ASP A 301 4.64 -3.64 -16.32
C ASP A 301 3.86 -4.07 -15.06
N ILE A 302 3.26 -3.11 -14.33
CA ILE A 302 2.46 -3.41 -13.13
C ILE A 302 1.25 -4.29 -13.48
N VAL A 303 0.52 -3.95 -14.56
CA VAL A 303 -0.64 -4.74 -15.02
C VAL A 303 -0.21 -6.13 -15.44
N GLU A 304 0.92 -6.28 -16.14
CA GLU A 304 1.45 -7.58 -16.56
C GLU A 304 1.81 -8.47 -15.37
N PHE A 305 2.43 -7.91 -14.31
CA PHE A 305 2.69 -8.64 -13.07
C PHE A 305 1.38 -9.06 -12.39
N VAL A 306 0.41 -8.16 -12.25
CA VAL A 306 -0.91 -8.49 -11.68
C VAL A 306 -1.61 -9.59 -12.48
N GLN A 307 -1.58 -9.51 -13.82
CA GLN A 307 -2.17 -10.53 -14.67
C GLN A 307 -1.48 -11.89 -14.52
N GLN A 308 -0.16 -11.89 -14.29
CA GLN A 308 0.59 -13.11 -14.00
C GLN A 308 0.16 -13.73 -12.66
N GLU A 309 0.05 -12.95 -11.59
CA GLU A 309 -0.45 -13.44 -10.29
C GLU A 309 -1.89 -14.00 -10.40
N ILE A 310 -2.76 -13.33 -11.16
CA ILE A 310 -4.12 -13.84 -11.42
C ILE A 310 -4.10 -15.16 -12.18
N ARG A 311 -3.19 -15.34 -13.15
CA ARG A 311 -3.01 -16.64 -13.84
C ARG A 311 -2.49 -17.71 -12.89
N ASP A 312 -1.48 -17.38 -12.09
CA ASP A 312 -0.81 -18.32 -11.17
C ASP A 312 -1.73 -18.75 -10.02
N SER A 313 -2.74 -17.92 -9.68
CA SER A 313 -3.81 -18.33 -8.76
C SER A 313 -4.59 -19.56 -9.26
N GLY A 314 -4.65 -19.79 -10.58
CA GLY A 314 -5.49 -20.82 -11.21
C GLY A 314 -6.98 -20.46 -11.33
N PHE A 315 -7.35 -19.20 -11.05
CA PHE A 315 -8.74 -18.72 -11.07
C PHE A 315 -9.05 -17.70 -12.18
N SER A 316 -8.11 -17.38 -13.07
CA SER A 316 -8.30 -16.40 -14.14
C SER A 316 -9.59 -16.62 -14.97
N GLY A 317 -9.93 -17.87 -15.28
CA GLY A 317 -11.15 -18.24 -16.01
C GLY A 317 -12.43 -18.32 -15.16
N LYS A 318 -12.38 -17.92 -13.88
CA LYS A 318 -13.48 -18.02 -12.90
C LYS A 318 -13.84 -16.65 -12.28
N LEU A 319 -13.30 -15.56 -12.81
CA LEU A 319 -13.54 -14.20 -12.27
C LEU A 319 -14.68 -13.53 -13.03
N ALA A 320 -15.93 -13.92 -12.75
CA ALA A 320 -17.09 -13.40 -13.47
C ALA A 320 -17.25 -11.88 -13.33
N TYR A 321 -16.82 -11.29 -12.21
CA TYR A 321 -16.83 -9.85 -11.96
C TYR A 321 -15.52 -9.14 -12.39
N GLY A 322 -14.56 -9.87 -12.95
CA GLY A 322 -13.30 -9.31 -13.42
C GLY A 322 -12.41 -8.78 -12.28
N ILE A 323 -11.96 -7.53 -12.44
CA ILE A 323 -10.98 -6.88 -11.57
C ILE A 323 -11.58 -5.64 -10.87
N VAL A 324 -11.37 -5.55 -9.57
CA VAL A 324 -11.68 -4.37 -8.76
C VAL A 324 -10.38 -3.67 -8.38
N LEU A 325 -10.17 -2.47 -8.90
CA LEU A 325 -9.03 -1.62 -8.57
C LEU A 325 -9.33 -0.77 -7.33
N THR A 326 -8.37 -0.69 -6.42
CA THR A 326 -8.43 0.20 -5.25
C THR A 326 -7.03 0.75 -4.92
N GLY A 327 -6.92 1.51 -3.82
CA GLY A 327 -5.68 2.14 -3.40
C GLY A 327 -5.45 3.51 -4.00
N GLY A 328 -4.50 4.24 -3.44
CA GLY A 328 -4.25 5.64 -3.83
C GLY A 328 -3.92 5.81 -5.32
N SER A 329 -3.30 4.81 -5.94
CA SER A 329 -2.90 4.87 -7.35
C SER A 329 -4.02 4.48 -8.32
N ALA A 330 -5.11 3.87 -7.84
CA ALA A 330 -6.29 3.61 -8.68
C ALA A 330 -6.94 4.89 -9.22
N LYS A 331 -6.62 6.05 -8.63
CA LYS A 331 -7.03 7.39 -9.09
C LYS A 331 -6.25 7.89 -10.31
N LEU A 332 -5.20 7.19 -10.75
CA LEU A 332 -4.47 7.55 -11.96
C LEU A 332 -5.41 7.45 -13.16
N LYS A 333 -5.53 8.56 -13.90
CA LYS A 333 -6.45 8.66 -15.04
C LYS A 333 -6.18 7.55 -16.06
N ASP A 334 -7.25 6.94 -16.58
CA ASP A 334 -7.23 5.92 -17.62
C ASP A 334 -6.55 4.59 -17.20
N LEU A 335 -6.26 4.38 -15.90
CA LEU A 335 -5.64 3.14 -15.41
C LEU A 335 -6.56 1.93 -15.56
N ASP A 336 -7.84 2.09 -15.26
CA ASP A 336 -8.88 1.10 -15.48
C ASP A 336 -8.99 0.69 -16.96
N GLU A 337 -8.91 1.65 -17.87
CA GLU A 337 -8.85 1.39 -19.32
C GLU A 337 -7.60 0.59 -19.70
N LEU A 338 -6.43 0.92 -19.16
CA LEU A 338 -5.20 0.15 -19.39
C LEU A 338 -5.36 -1.30 -18.91
N PHE A 339 -5.91 -1.51 -17.70
CA PHE A 339 -6.20 -2.84 -17.18
C PHE A 339 -7.17 -3.61 -18.09
N ARG A 340 -8.24 -2.98 -18.59
CA ARG A 340 -9.18 -3.63 -19.53
C ARG A 340 -8.49 -4.08 -20.81
N ARG A 341 -7.67 -3.20 -21.41
CA ARG A 341 -6.96 -3.50 -22.66
C ARG A 341 -5.98 -4.68 -22.54
N LEU A 342 -5.25 -4.74 -21.43
CA LEU A 342 -4.20 -5.75 -21.23
C LEU A 342 -4.74 -7.06 -20.67
N THR A 343 -5.74 -7.00 -19.79
CA THR A 343 -6.28 -8.20 -19.13
C THR A 343 -7.42 -8.85 -19.90
N GLY A 344 -8.17 -8.07 -20.69
CA GLY A 344 -9.40 -8.52 -21.34
C GLY A 344 -10.55 -8.77 -20.37
N MET A 345 -10.41 -8.38 -19.10
CA MET A 345 -11.42 -8.52 -18.06
C MET A 345 -12.19 -7.21 -17.88
N ASP A 346 -13.40 -7.30 -17.32
CA ASP A 346 -14.10 -6.12 -16.81
C ASP A 346 -13.33 -5.52 -15.63
N VAL A 347 -13.31 -4.19 -15.54
CA VAL A 347 -12.54 -3.47 -14.53
C VAL A 347 -13.37 -2.30 -13.99
N ARG A 348 -13.46 -2.21 -12.66
CA ARG A 348 -14.03 -1.05 -11.95
C ARG A 348 -13.06 -0.53 -10.89
N VAL A 349 -13.12 0.77 -10.61
CA VAL A 349 -12.45 1.38 -9.45
C VAL A 349 -13.44 1.41 -8.30
N ALA A 350 -13.03 0.97 -7.10
CA ALA A 350 -13.90 0.89 -5.93
C ALA A 350 -13.59 1.93 -4.87
N LEU A 351 -14.63 2.29 -4.12
CA LEU A 351 -14.56 3.07 -2.89
C LEU A 351 -14.88 2.15 -1.69
N PRO A 352 -14.40 2.45 -0.48
CA PRO A 352 -14.77 1.72 0.72
C PRO A 352 -16.23 2.02 1.10
N GLU A 353 -17.13 1.12 0.75
CA GLU A 353 -18.57 1.27 1.00
C GLU A 353 -19.18 0.10 1.78
N ALA A 354 -18.59 -1.09 1.67
CA ALA A 354 -19.11 -2.29 2.33
C ALA A 354 -18.99 -2.17 3.86
N GLY A 355 -20.06 -2.53 4.56
CA GLY A 355 -20.09 -2.54 6.03
C GLY A 355 -20.13 -1.16 6.69
N LEU A 356 -20.28 -0.06 5.94
CA LEU A 356 -20.27 1.31 6.48
C LEU A 356 -21.66 1.95 6.57
N THR A 357 -21.81 2.92 7.49
CA THR A 357 -22.94 3.85 7.50
C THR A 357 -22.88 4.82 6.30
N GLU A 358 -24.02 5.35 5.85
CA GLU A 358 -24.07 6.30 4.72
C GLU A 358 -23.23 7.56 4.96
N VAL A 359 -23.20 8.06 6.21
CA VAL A 359 -22.37 9.21 6.60
C VAL A 359 -20.89 8.87 6.46
N SER A 360 -20.50 7.66 6.86
CA SER A 360 -19.13 7.19 6.77
C SER A 360 -18.66 7.00 5.34
N LYS A 361 -19.51 6.47 4.45
CA LYS A 361 -19.19 6.33 3.01
C LYS A 361 -18.72 7.66 2.40
N ALA A 362 -19.43 8.75 2.68
CA ALA A 362 -19.03 10.08 2.19
C ALA A 362 -17.70 10.57 2.79
N ARG A 363 -17.42 10.24 4.06
CA ARG A 363 -16.18 10.64 4.75
C ARG A 363 -14.94 9.95 4.15
N VAL A 364 -15.08 8.68 3.78
CA VAL A 364 -13.98 7.86 3.25
C VAL A 364 -14.10 7.59 1.74
N ALA A 365 -14.79 8.45 1.00
CA ALA A 365 -14.99 8.33 -0.46
C ALA A 365 -13.70 8.59 -1.29
N ASP A 366 -12.65 7.83 -0.99
CA ASP A 366 -11.37 7.81 -1.70
C ASP A 366 -10.84 6.35 -1.69
N PRO A 367 -10.46 5.76 -2.84
CA PRO A 367 -9.90 4.42 -2.89
C PRO A 367 -8.66 4.23 -1.99
N ALA A 368 -7.93 5.33 -1.68
CA ALA A 368 -6.80 5.32 -0.76
C ALA A 368 -7.17 4.93 0.69
N TYR A 369 -8.45 4.94 1.06
CA TYR A 369 -8.91 4.55 2.39
C TYR A 369 -9.45 3.11 2.46
N ALA A 370 -9.46 2.36 1.35
CA ALA A 370 -9.98 0.99 1.32
C ALA A 370 -9.33 0.08 2.35
N THR A 371 -8.01 0.12 2.46
CA THR A 371 -7.21 -0.75 3.31
C THR A 371 -7.43 -0.42 4.79
N VAL A 372 -7.31 0.86 5.19
CA VAL A 372 -7.55 1.27 6.59
C VAL A 372 -8.97 0.97 7.06
N VAL A 373 -9.98 1.13 6.18
CA VAL A 373 -11.37 0.77 6.48
C VAL A 373 -11.53 -0.75 6.60
N GLY A 374 -10.88 -1.52 5.73
CA GLY A 374 -10.84 -2.98 5.83
C GLY A 374 -10.25 -3.48 7.14
N ILE A 375 -9.16 -2.84 7.60
CA ILE A 375 -8.55 -3.12 8.91
C ILE A 375 -9.52 -2.78 10.05
N LEU A 376 -10.26 -1.66 9.97
CA LEU A 376 -11.28 -1.34 10.97
C LEU A 376 -12.39 -2.40 11.01
N LEU A 377 -12.90 -2.84 9.86
CA LEU A 377 -13.94 -3.86 9.78
C LEU A 377 -13.47 -5.18 10.43
N LYS A 378 -12.26 -5.64 10.08
CA LYS A 378 -11.65 -6.84 10.69
C LYS A 378 -11.38 -6.66 12.17
N GLY A 379 -10.86 -5.51 12.59
CA GLY A 379 -10.62 -5.18 14.00
C GLY A 379 -11.91 -5.23 14.82
N ALA A 380 -13.00 -4.67 14.29
CA ALA A 380 -14.30 -4.65 14.96
C ALA A 380 -14.93 -6.04 15.15
N GLU A 381 -14.51 -7.05 14.36
CA GLU A 381 -14.87 -8.46 14.57
C GLU A 381 -14.07 -9.11 15.71
N GLN A 382 -12.84 -8.65 15.94
CA GLN A 382 -11.91 -9.20 16.94
C GLN A 382 -12.08 -8.56 18.33
N GLY A 383 -12.49 -7.29 18.39
CA GLY A 383 -12.77 -6.59 19.64
C GLY A 383 -12.48 -5.08 19.56
N GLY A 384 -13.06 -4.32 20.49
CA GLY A 384 -12.75 -2.89 20.60
C GLY A 384 -11.38 -2.63 21.24
N CYS A 385 -10.81 -1.47 20.93
CA CYS A 385 -9.54 -1.00 21.46
C CYS A 385 -9.74 -0.29 22.81
N SER A 386 -8.79 -0.47 23.73
CA SER A 386 -8.72 0.37 24.93
C SER A 386 -8.28 1.79 24.55
N PHE A 387 -8.96 2.78 25.15
CA PHE A 387 -8.62 4.20 25.01
C PHE A 387 -8.85 4.94 26.33
N VAL A 388 -8.23 6.11 26.47
CA VAL A 388 -8.48 7.02 27.59
C VAL A 388 -9.18 8.25 27.05
N GLU A 389 -10.36 8.61 27.59
CA GLU A 389 -11.02 9.87 27.24
C GLU A 389 -10.13 11.05 27.65
N ARG A 390 -9.91 12.02 26.76
CA ARG A 390 -9.24 13.25 27.14
C ARG A 390 -10.24 14.13 27.90
N PRO A 391 -9.91 14.64 29.11
CA PRO A 391 -10.76 15.59 29.79
C PRO A 391 -11.00 16.79 28.87
N ALA A 392 -12.26 17.17 28.66
CA ALA A 392 -12.58 18.42 27.99
C ALA A 392 -11.87 19.56 28.74
N ALA A 393 -11.07 20.37 28.03
CA ALA A 393 -10.48 21.56 28.63
C ALA A 393 -11.62 22.41 29.22
N PRO A 394 -11.48 22.96 30.45
CA PRO A 394 -12.55 23.73 31.06
C PRO A 394 -12.88 24.93 30.16
N VAL A 395 -14.12 24.95 29.66
CA VAL A 395 -14.67 26.08 28.92
C VAL A 395 -14.54 27.29 29.82
N THR A 396 -13.67 28.23 29.45
CA THR A 396 -13.59 29.50 30.16
C THR A 396 -14.84 30.29 29.77
N THR A 397 -15.91 30.14 30.55
CA THR A 397 -17.08 31.01 30.44
C THR A 397 -16.63 32.43 30.73
N THR A 398 -16.44 33.23 29.67
CA THR A 398 -16.37 34.68 29.79
C THR A 398 -17.73 35.15 30.31
N THR A 399 -17.81 35.42 31.60
CA THR A 399 -18.94 36.12 32.20
C THR A 399 -18.94 37.54 31.66
N VAL A 400 -19.86 37.81 30.72
CA VAL A 400 -20.16 39.16 30.26
C VAL A 400 -20.79 39.92 31.44
N PRO A 401 -20.24 41.06 31.90
CA PRO A 401 -20.88 41.83 32.94
C PRO A 401 -22.18 42.45 32.41
N HIS A 402 -23.23 42.34 33.22
CA HIS A 402 -24.54 42.93 32.98
C HIS A 402 -24.48 44.43 32.69
N SER A 403 -25.16 44.84 31.61
CA SER A 403 -25.49 46.22 31.29
C SER A 403 -26.52 46.80 32.27
N VAL A 404 -26.28 48.03 32.75
CA VAL A 404 -27.25 48.88 33.47
C VAL A 404 -27.31 50.24 32.73
N PRO A 405 -28.49 50.90 32.63
CA PRO A 405 -28.88 51.65 31.43
C PRO A 405 -28.57 53.17 31.47
N ALA A 406 -28.79 53.80 30.31
CA ALA A 406 -28.49 55.19 29.98
C ALA A 406 -29.31 56.24 30.78
N ALA A 407 -28.67 57.37 31.11
CA ALA A 407 -29.31 58.68 31.30
C ALA A 407 -28.29 59.82 31.08
N GLU A 408 -28.78 60.92 30.51
CA GLU A 408 -28.08 62.05 29.92
C GLU A 408 -27.46 63.09 30.90
N LEU A 409 -26.72 64.03 30.29
CA LEU A 409 -26.59 65.48 30.62
C LEU A 409 -25.49 65.94 31.61
N HIS A 410 -24.40 66.53 31.09
CA HIS A 410 -24.03 67.98 31.21
C HIS A 410 -22.59 68.28 30.73
N ARG A 411 -22.43 69.35 29.92
CA ARG A 411 -21.18 70.12 29.64
C ARG A 411 -20.93 71.14 30.80
N PRO A 412 -19.88 72.01 30.86
CA PRO A 412 -18.82 72.37 29.87
C PRO A 412 -17.38 72.60 30.42
N GLY A 413 -16.43 72.89 29.52
CA GLY A 413 -15.29 73.81 29.77
C GLY A 413 -13.87 73.21 29.60
N ALA A 414 -13.18 73.50 28.48
CA ALA A 414 -12.01 74.40 28.38
C ALA A 414 -10.67 73.70 28.74
N ALA A 415 -9.50 73.85 28.10
CA ALA A 415 -9.00 74.49 26.89
C ALA A 415 -7.57 73.92 26.62
N VAL A 416 -7.20 73.69 25.34
CA VAL A 416 -5.95 74.05 24.58
C VAL A 416 -4.59 74.23 25.33
N PRO A 417 -3.37 74.01 24.75
CA PRO A 417 -2.91 73.33 23.52
C PRO A 417 -1.73 72.32 23.71
N ARG A 418 -1.39 71.66 22.59
CA ARG A 418 -0.15 70.91 22.30
C ARG A 418 1.11 71.79 22.25
N GLN A 419 2.27 71.24 22.61
CA GLN A 419 3.54 71.44 21.89
C GLN A 419 4.45 70.18 21.93
N PRO A 420 5.32 69.96 20.92
CA PRO A 420 6.09 68.73 20.74
C PRO A 420 7.57 68.87 21.17
N GLY A 421 8.10 67.88 21.89
CA GLY A 421 9.50 67.83 22.34
C GLY A 421 10.25 66.58 21.87
N THR A 422 11.12 66.79 20.88
CA THR A 422 12.42 66.16 20.55
C THR A 422 12.77 64.71 20.98
N PRO A 423 13.40 63.91 20.07
CA PRO A 423 13.93 62.59 20.38
C PRO A 423 15.36 62.67 20.96
N THR A 424 15.61 61.90 22.04
CA THR A 424 16.95 61.67 22.60
C THR A 424 17.47 60.30 22.18
N ALA A 425 18.64 60.28 21.55
CA ALA A 425 19.43 59.07 21.27
C ALA A 425 19.97 58.42 22.56
N PRO A 426 20.35 57.14 22.49
CA PRO A 426 21.76 56.87 22.80
C PRO A 426 22.44 55.77 21.94
N ARG A 427 23.71 56.10 21.62
CA ARG A 427 24.94 55.30 21.58
C ARG A 427 24.99 53.95 20.83
N PHE A 428 25.88 53.97 19.83
CA PHE A 428 26.46 52.87 19.06
C PHE A 428 27.29 51.90 19.92
N GLY A 429 27.02 50.60 19.74
CA GLY A 429 27.92 49.48 20.03
C GLY A 429 28.26 48.75 18.73
N ALA A 430 29.55 48.47 18.52
CA ALA A 430 30.14 47.96 17.27
C ALA A 430 29.74 46.51 16.93
N PRO A 431 29.70 46.12 15.64
CA PRO A 431 29.54 44.73 15.23
C PRO A 431 30.88 43.98 15.25
N SER A 432 30.87 42.75 15.76
CA SER A 432 31.97 41.80 15.74
C SER A 432 32.20 41.24 14.33
N VAL A 433 33.47 41.27 13.90
CA VAL A 433 33.97 40.74 12.63
C VAL A 433 34.40 39.27 12.82
N PRO A 434 34.04 38.32 11.94
CA PRO A 434 34.68 37.01 11.94
C PRO A 434 36.02 37.05 11.19
N HIS A 435 37.07 36.55 11.84
CA HIS A 435 38.42 36.37 11.30
C HIS A 435 38.49 35.31 10.18
N PRO A 436 39.42 35.47 9.21
CA PRO A 436 39.63 34.50 8.14
C PRO A 436 40.44 33.29 8.62
N VAL A 437 39.98 32.08 8.27
CA VAL A 437 40.71 30.81 8.44
C VAL A 437 41.51 30.53 7.16
N PRO A 438 42.79 30.11 7.25
CA PRO A 438 43.68 29.94 6.09
C PRO A 438 43.32 28.73 5.21
N PRO A 439 43.71 28.72 3.92
CA PRO A 439 43.42 27.63 3.00
C PRO A 439 44.22 26.37 3.35
N ARG A 440 43.57 25.20 3.29
CA ARG A 440 44.22 23.88 3.33
C ARG A 440 44.81 23.55 1.94
N PRO A 441 45.96 22.85 1.86
CA PRO A 441 46.61 22.51 0.60
C PRO A 441 45.80 21.49 -0.21
N VAL A 442 45.78 21.71 -1.53
CA VAL A 442 45.22 20.81 -2.54
C VAL A 442 46.19 19.64 -2.71
N HIS A 443 45.70 18.41 -2.58
CA HIS A 443 46.45 17.22 -3.00
C HIS A 443 46.43 17.11 -4.53
N GLU A 444 47.61 17.20 -5.15
CA GLU A 444 47.83 16.83 -6.54
C GLU A 444 47.60 15.31 -6.74
N PRO A 445 46.92 14.87 -7.81
CA PRO A 445 46.93 13.47 -8.19
C PRO A 445 48.27 13.11 -8.84
N THR A 446 48.86 12.00 -8.38
CA THR A 446 50.06 11.38 -8.93
C THR A 446 49.87 11.00 -10.41
N PRO A 447 50.90 11.10 -11.27
CA PRO A 447 50.79 10.71 -12.68
C PRO A 447 50.69 9.18 -12.81
N VAL A 448 49.71 8.71 -13.58
CA VAL A 448 49.63 7.31 -14.02
C VAL A 448 50.37 7.22 -15.36
N GLU A 449 51.37 6.33 -15.44
CA GLU A 449 52.11 6.02 -16.67
C GLU A 449 51.18 5.43 -17.76
N PRO A 450 51.38 5.78 -19.05
CA PRO A 450 50.60 5.20 -20.13
C PRO A 450 51.14 3.80 -20.49
N THR A 451 50.23 2.82 -20.56
CA THR A 451 50.46 1.52 -21.19
C THR A 451 50.31 1.64 -22.72
N PRO A 452 50.99 0.80 -23.53
CA PRO A 452 51.21 1.06 -24.95
C PRO A 452 49.96 0.78 -25.80
N VAL A 453 49.74 1.65 -26.79
CA VAL A 453 48.75 1.49 -27.86
C VAL A 453 49.35 0.63 -28.98
N GLU A 454 48.71 -0.49 -29.32
CA GLU A 454 49.02 -1.30 -30.51
C GLU A 454 48.55 -0.57 -31.78
N PRO A 455 49.30 -0.63 -32.90
CA PRO A 455 48.99 0.14 -34.10
C PRO A 455 47.91 -0.52 -34.96
N ALA A 456 47.02 0.31 -35.50
CA ALA A 456 46.09 -0.07 -36.56
C ALA A 456 46.83 -0.31 -37.90
N PRO A 457 46.48 -1.34 -38.69
CA PRO A 457 47.02 -1.51 -40.03
C PRO A 457 46.29 -0.64 -41.06
N GLN A 458 47.06 -0.09 -42.01
CA GLN A 458 46.62 0.63 -43.22
C GLN A 458 46.13 -0.34 -44.33
N PRO A 459 45.35 0.16 -45.32
CA PRO A 459 44.62 -0.68 -46.26
C PRO A 459 45.46 -1.05 -47.49
N ALA A 460 45.11 -2.18 -48.13
CA ALA A 460 45.60 -2.55 -49.45
C ALA A 460 44.42 -2.90 -50.38
N ASP A 461 44.45 -2.20 -51.51
CA ASP A 461 43.76 -2.26 -52.81
C ASP A 461 42.82 -3.43 -53.21
N GLU A 462 41.76 -2.98 -53.91
CA GLU A 462 40.74 -3.61 -54.80
C GLU A 462 41.34 -4.59 -55.85
N GLU A 463 40.67 -5.57 -56.51
CA GLU A 463 39.28 -5.97 -56.85
C GLU A 463 39.38 -7.37 -57.57
N PRO A 464 38.35 -8.03 -58.18
CA PRO A 464 36.89 -7.95 -58.04
C PRO A 464 36.18 -9.34 -57.93
N SER A 465 34.91 -9.39 -57.47
CA SER A 465 33.85 -10.18 -58.16
C SER A 465 32.46 -10.04 -57.52
N GLU A 466 31.52 -9.70 -58.40
CA GLU A 466 30.08 -10.02 -58.47
C GLU A 466 29.11 -9.62 -57.33
N GLU A 467 28.21 -8.69 -57.68
CA GLU A 467 26.99 -8.36 -56.94
C GLU A 467 26.02 -9.55 -56.85
N PRO A 468 25.29 -9.65 -55.72
CA PRO A 468 23.84 -9.56 -55.86
C PRO A 468 23.15 -8.65 -54.82
N LYS A 469 21.98 -8.16 -55.25
CA LYS A 469 20.97 -7.25 -54.65
C LYS A 469 20.81 -7.23 -53.10
N PRO A 470 20.44 -6.08 -52.50
CA PRO A 470 20.38 -5.91 -51.05
C PRO A 470 19.15 -6.60 -50.43
N ALA A 471 19.40 -7.40 -49.39
CA ALA A 471 18.41 -7.85 -48.43
C ALA A 471 18.32 -6.83 -47.26
N THR A 472 17.09 -6.52 -46.86
CA THR A 472 16.69 -5.72 -45.68
C THR A 472 17.40 -6.20 -44.40
N PRO A 473 17.93 -5.31 -43.55
CA PRO A 473 18.55 -5.72 -42.30
C PRO A 473 17.48 -6.18 -41.29
N VAL A 474 17.57 -7.45 -40.90
CA VAL A 474 16.83 -8.03 -39.78
C VAL A 474 17.44 -7.49 -38.49
N ALA A 475 16.62 -6.78 -37.70
CA ALA A 475 17.01 -6.34 -36.36
C ALA A 475 17.16 -7.56 -35.43
N GLU A 476 18.31 -7.69 -34.78
CA GLU A 476 18.51 -8.69 -33.73
C GLU A 476 17.53 -8.45 -32.56
N PRO A 477 16.88 -9.51 -32.04
CA PRO A 477 15.98 -9.35 -30.91
C PRO A 477 16.79 -9.03 -29.65
N ARG A 478 16.46 -7.90 -29.00
CA ARG A 478 16.93 -7.56 -27.66
C ARG A 478 16.69 -8.76 -26.72
N ARG A 479 17.75 -9.25 -26.09
CA ARG A 479 17.68 -10.24 -24.99
C ARG A 479 16.69 -9.75 -23.93
N LYS A 480 15.49 -10.33 -23.91
CA LYS A 480 14.59 -10.24 -22.76
C LYS A 480 15.31 -10.88 -21.57
N ARG A 481 15.57 -10.09 -20.53
CA ARG A 481 15.94 -10.63 -19.21
C ARG A 481 14.68 -11.28 -18.66
N ASP A 482 14.66 -12.60 -18.65
CA ASP A 482 13.59 -13.41 -18.08
C ASP A 482 13.69 -13.38 -16.56
N TRP A 483 13.05 -12.38 -15.95
CA TRP A 483 12.91 -12.27 -14.50
C TRP A 483 11.93 -13.29 -13.94
N GLY A 484 10.99 -13.80 -14.75
CA GLY A 484 10.06 -14.86 -14.37
C GLY A 484 10.80 -16.12 -13.94
N SER A 485 11.81 -16.54 -14.71
CA SER A 485 12.69 -17.66 -14.34
C SER A 485 13.43 -17.48 -13.00
N ILE A 486 13.74 -16.26 -12.59
CA ILE A 486 14.51 -15.98 -11.37
C ILE A 486 13.61 -16.02 -10.15
N PHE A 487 12.40 -15.47 -10.26
CA PHE A 487 11.38 -15.53 -9.20
C PHE A 487 10.77 -16.94 -9.06
N GLN A 488 10.51 -17.64 -10.17
CA GLN A 488 10.01 -19.02 -10.14
C GLN A 488 10.98 -19.97 -9.42
N LYS A 489 12.29 -19.85 -9.70
CA LYS A 489 13.31 -20.68 -9.05
C LYS A 489 13.47 -20.40 -7.56
N ALA A 490 13.17 -19.17 -7.11
CA ALA A 490 13.14 -18.84 -5.69
C ALA A 490 11.89 -19.41 -5.01
N ILE A 491 10.74 -19.36 -5.69
CA ILE A 491 9.46 -19.87 -5.19
C ILE A 491 9.42 -21.41 -5.16
N ASP A 492 9.88 -22.09 -6.22
CA ASP A 492 9.89 -23.56 -6.30
C ASP A 492 10.83 -24.21 -5.27
N LYS A 493 11.96 -23.55 -4.97
CA LYS A 493 12.91 -24.03 -3.96
C LYS A 493 12.37 -23.89 -2.52
N ILE A 494 11.38 -23.03 -2.31
CA ILE A 494 10.70 -22.79 -1.02
C ILE A 494 9.43 -23.65 -0.90
N ASN A 495 8.69 -23.87 -1.98
CA ASN A 495 7.56 -24.80 -1.98
C ASN A 495 7.98 -26.26 -1.72
N GLY A 496 9.21 -26.63 -2.10
CA GLY A 496 9.78 -27.96 -1.82
C GLY A 496 10.01 -28.27 -0.34
N SER A 497 10.02 -27.27 0.56
CA SER A 497 10.14 -27.51 2.01
C SER A 497 8.81 -27.88 2.68
N PHE A 498 7.69 -27.79 1.97
CA PHE A 498 6.36 -28.21 2.45
C PHE A 498 5.97 -29.63 1.99
N THR A 499 6.73 -30.24 1.06
CA THR A 499 6.43 -31.56 0.47
C THR A 499 7.24 -32.72 1.06
N HIS A 500 8.17 -32.45 1.99
CA HIS A 500 8.95 -33.52 2.64
C HIS A 500 8.53 -33.69 4.10
N ALA A 501 7.50 -34.51 4.31
CA ALA A 501 7.30 -35.26 5.54
C ALA A 501 7.00 -36.72 5.16
N GLU A 502 8.07 -37.53 5.21
CA GLU A 502 8.10 -38.95 5.59
C GLU A 502 7.37 -39.97 4.69
N ASP A 503 8.07 -40.43 3.65
CA ASP A 503 8.11 -41.86 3.32
C ASP A 503 9.21 -42.50 4.18
N GLU A 504 8.89 -42.94 5.41
CA GLU A 504 9.64 -44.01 6.06
C GLU A 504 8.74 -45.25 6.10
N GLU A 505 9.13 -46.27 5.32
CA GLU A 505 8.55 -47.61 5.39
C GLU A 505 8.90 -48.30 6.72
N ILE A 506 7.86 -48.92 7.30
CA ILE A 506 7.75 -49.85 8.44
C ILE A 506 7.34 -49.23 9.78
#